data_AF-A0A2E5K5T5-F1
#
_entry.id   AF-A0A2E5K5T5-F1
#
_cell.length_a   1.000
_cell.length_b   1.000
_cell.length_c   1.000
_cell.angle_alpha   90.00
_cell.angle_beta   90.00
_cell.angle_gamma   90.00
#
_symmetry.space_group_name_H-M   'P 1'
#
loop_
_entity.id
_entity.type
_entity.pdbx_description
1 polymer ?
#
loop_
_entity_poly.entity_id
_entity_poly.type
_entity_poly.pdbx_seq_one_letter_code
_entity_poly.pdbx_strand_id
1 'polypeptide(L)'
;MPLTYFIENFSYTGKSDSKTLMRGWIVAPFPLQKIILLQPGKGCLSIEVNQCRPDVAAVFPEISHAGNSGFTIELPLRIEPSNGVMAILQGKRENNNPRDLLATLDLSTNSPQRLEDEEGGFQSIDLEQKLKLVHQVKPGITLRLDIINKCNLRCIMCHYSNSAYFKRKARRISLDEFKDFFDSIAPMVKDIMLSCSDEPLLSPHFLTIVEHIATNFPHVEMEFCTNAMLLNENIRRGIIEHGVTYLMCSLDAATKETLEAIRVGSNYEKIVSNILALTELKNQSGTRFPKVISNFVMMEKNIHEAPKFVEMCSELGVNEIDFRHVVPGDYWNDSKQFLQNHPAKYNCYRTKILGAAENADIQVFIPDALPTNENYAADDPKVTLDDFRNVSPAKATDSTPVKPKQFATDFMPRNILGTAADIFSDTFCQRPFSEISIFDQEIVRPCPFHKVALGNQSEGETLNGIFFGERFKEVRKNMYRPEGDTNCQGCPVKGNYFGIQ
;
A
#
# COMPACT_ATOMS: atom_id res chain seq x y z
N MET A 1 -19.23 -34.89 -10.34
CA MET A 1 -20.60 -34.32 -10.24
C MET A 1 -20.56 -32.97 -10.94
N PRO A 2 -21.54 -32.63 -11.77
CA PRO A 2 -21.58 -31.32 -12.41
C PRO A 2 -21.93 -30.22 -11.40
N LEU A 3 -21.29 -29.08 -11.54
CA LEU A 3 -21.57 -27.88 -10.78
C LEU A 3 -22.94 -27.34 -11.22
N THR A 4 -23.84 -27.09 -10.26
CA THR A 4 -25.18 -26.56 -10.56
C THR A 4 -25.43 -25.30 -9.75
N TYR A 5 -25.93 -24.24 -10.38
CA TYR A 5 -26.23 -22.98 -9.70
C TYR A 5 -27.50 -22.34 -10.24
N PHE A 6 -28.07 -21.44 -9.47
CA PHE A 6 -29.20 -20.63 -9.89
C PHE A 6 -29.11 -19.24 -9.26
N ILE A 7 -29.29 -18.20 -10.10
CA ILE A 7 -29.46 -16.83 -9.63
C ILE A 7 -30.95 -16.51 -9.59
N GLU A 8 -31.47 -16.37 -8.38
CA GLU A 8 -32.91 -16.24 -8.14
C GLU A 8 -33.41 -14.83 -8.40
N ASN A 9 -32.59 -13.84 -8.06
CA ASN A 9 -33.00 -12.44 -8.16
C ASN A 9 -31.81 -11.48 -8.20
N PHE A 10 -31.96 -10.43 -9.02
CA PHE A 10 -31.23 -9.19 -8.99
C PHE A 10 -32.21 -8.05 -8.71
N SER A 11 -32.10 -7.39 -7.56
CA SER A 11 -32.97 -6.28 -7.18
C SER A 11 -32.19 -5.06 -6.74
N TYR A 12 -32.80 -3.87 -6.84
CA TYR A 12 -32.15 -2.60 -6.49
C TYR A 12 -32.70 -2.04 -5.18
N THR A 13 -31.84 -1.54 -4.30
CA THR A 13 -32.24 -0.89 -3.05
C THR A 13 -32.05 0.64 -3.15
N GLY A 14 -33.14 1.43 -3.08
CA GLY A 14 -33.09 2.89 -2.92
C GLY A 14 -33.08 3.77 -4.19
N LYS A 15 -33.21 5.10 -4.01
CA LYS A 15 -33.42 6.11 -5.09
C LYS A 15 -32.24 7.05 -5.42
N SER A 16 -31.09 6.94 -4.75
CA SER A 16 -29.91 7.80 -5.05
C SER A 16 -28.57 7.04 -5.05
N ASP A 17 -28.41 6.01 -4.21
CA ASP A 17 -27.27 5.08 -4.18
C ASP A 17 -27.76 3.65 -4.37
N SER A 18 -28.33 3.36 -5.54
CA SER A 18 -28.95 2.05 -5.79
C SER A 18 -27.92 0.94 -5.75
N LYS A 19 -27.92 0.16 -4.67
CA LYS A 19 -27.11 -1.06 -4.55
C LYS A 19 -27.85 -2.23 -5.15
N THR A 20 -27.10 -3.20 -5.66
CA THR A 20 -27.68 -4.38 -6.30
C THR A 20 -27.66 -5.54 -5.31
N LEU A 21 -28.82 -6.06 -4.95
CA LEU A 21 -28.97 -7.27 -4.16
C LEU A 21 -29.09 -8.47 -5.10
N MET A 22 -28.10 -9.37 -5.03
CA MET A 22 -28.10 -10.65 -5.75
C MET A 22 -28.34 -11.79 -4.75
N ARG A 23 -29.26 -12.70 -5.10
CA ARG A 23 -29.54 -13.92 -4.33
C ARG A 23 -29.50 -15.14 -5.22
N GLY A 24 -29.03 -16.25 -4.67
CA GLY A 24 -28.97 -17.51 -5.40
C GLY A 24 -28.46 -18.65 -4.55
N TRP A 25 -28.21 -19.78 -5.20
CA TRP A 25 -27.58 -20.94 -4.61
C TRP A 25 -26.62 -21.60 -5.60
N ILE A 26 -25.63 -22.30 -5.05
CA ILE A 26 -24.65 -23.03 -5.84
C ILE A 26 -24.27 -24.35 -5.15
N VAL A 27 -24.38 -25.45 -5.89
CA VAL A 27 -24.07 -26.80 -5.45
C VAL A 27 -22.89 -27.32 -6.26
N ALA A 28 -21.79 -27.60 -5.57
CA ALA A 28 -20.55 -28.10 -6.15
C ALA A 28 -20.19 -29.50 -5.59
N PRO A 29 -19.22 -30.21 -6.19
CA PRO A 29 -18.77 -31.53 -5.72
C PRO A 29 -18.26 -31.58 -4.27
N PHE A 30 -18.00 -30.43 -3.67
CA PHE A 30 -17.58 -30.27 -2.28
C PHE A 30 -18.27 -29.06 -1.65
N PRO A 31 -18.32 -28.97 -0.30
CA PRO A 31 -18.89 -27.82 0.38
C PRO A 31 -18.15 -26.54 0.03
N LEU A 32 -18.86 -25.59 -0.58
CA LEU A 32 -18.34 -24.25 -0.86
C LEU A 32 -18.37 -23.40 0.41
N GLN A 33 -17.36 -22.55 0.54
CA GLN A 33 -17.28 -21.53 1.58
C GLN A 33 -17.46 -20.13 0.99
N LYS A 34 -16.84 -19.88 -0.17
CA LYS A 34 -16.89 -18.58 -0.82
C LYS A 34 -17.03 -18.68 -2.35
N ILE A 35 -17.66 -17.68 -2.95
CA ILE A 35 -17.63 -17.41 -4.39
C ILE A 35 -16.87 -16.10 -4.57
N ILE A 36 -15.82 -16.10 -5.39
CA ILE A 36 -15.08 -14.88 -5.72
C ILE A 36 -15.40 -14.52 -7.17
N LEU A 37 -16.24 -13.50 -7.37
CA LEU A 37 -16.53 -12.98 -8.70
C LEU A 37 -15.37 -12.11 -9.18
N LEU A 38 -14.92 -12.37 -10.41
CA LEU A 38 -13.84 -11.67 -11.08
C LEU A 38 -14.42 -10.84 -12.23
N GLN A 39 -14.46 -9.52 -12.07
CA GLN A 39 -14.99 -8.62 -13.09
C GLN A 39 -13.87 -7.70 -13.60
N PRO A 40 -13.32 -7.95 -14.80
CA PRO A 40 -12.30 -7.09 -15.40
C PRO A 40 -12.72 -5.62 -15.39
N GLY A 41 -11.85 -4.73 -14.91
CA GLY A 41 -12.13 -3.29 -14.81
C GLY A 41 -13.11 -2.86 -13.70
N LYS A 42 -13.72 -3.81 -12.96
CA LYS A 42 -14.61 -3.53 -11.81
C LYS A 42 -14.08 -4.09 -10.48
N GLY A 43 -13.21 -5.10 -10.55
CA GLY A 43 -12.51 -5.68 -9.40
C GLY A 43 -12.96 -7.09 -9.04
N CYS A 44 -12.65 -7.48 -7.79
CA CYS A 44 -12.98 -8.79 -7.25
C CYS A 44 -13.95 -8.65 -6.09
N LEU A 45 -14.90 -9.58 -6.00
CA LEU A 45 -15.91 -9.60 -4.93
C LEU A 45 -16.01 -10.98 -4.31
N SER A 46 -15.90 -11.05 -2.98
CA SER A 46 -16.01 -12.28 -2.23
C SER A 46 -17.40 -12.42 -1.61
N ILE A 47 -18.03 -13.58 -1.78
CA ILE A 47 -19.38 -13.91 -1.33
C ILE A 47 -19.30 -15.13 -0.43
N GLU A 48 -19.85 -15.07 0.79
CA GLU A 48 -19.95 -16.26 1.64
C GLU A 48 -21.12 -17.15 1.23
N VAL A 49 -20.90 -18.46 1.24
CA VAL A 49 -21.90 -19.49 0.94
C VAL A 49 -22.16 -20.28 2.21
N ASN A 50 -23.32 -20.06 2.83
CA ASN A 50 -23.78 -20.85 3.99
C ASN A 50 -25.26 -20.61 4.32
N GLN A 51 -26.05 -20.05 3.40
CA GLN A 51 -27.46 -19.78 3.69
C GLN A 51 -28.29 -21.06 3.54
N CYS A 52 -29.20 -21.28 4.49
CA CYS A 52 -30.02 -22.48 4.56
C CYS A 52 -30.99 -22.57 3.37
N ARG A 53 -31.02 -23.75 2.72
CA ARG A 53 -31.80 -24.08 1.52
C ARG A 53 -32.38 -25.50 1.58
N PRO A 54 -33.42 -25.73 2.40
CA PRO A 54 -34.07 -27.04 2.51
C PRO A 54 -34.70 -27.51 1.19
N ASP A 55 -35.16 -26.55 0.38
CA ASP A 55 -35.70 -26.76 -0.96
C ASP A 55 -34.63 -27.32 -1.92
N VAL A 56 -33.40 -26.80 -1.87
CA VAL A 56 -32.28 -27.32 -2.67
C VAL A 56 -31.84 -28.69 -2.17
N ALA A 57 -31.83 -28.92 -0.84
CA ALA A 57 -31.54 -30.24 -0.27
C ALA A 57 -32.55 -31.31 -0.72
N ALA A 58 -33.82 -30.96 -0.92
CA ALA A 58 -34.84 -31.87 -1.43
C ALA A 58 -34.60 -32.27 -2.90
N VAL A 59 -34.02 -31.36 -3.70
CA VAL A 59 -33.67 -31.62 -5.11
C VAL A 59 -32.38 -32.45 -5.23
N PHE A 60 -31.43 -32.26 -4.30
CA PHE A 60 -30.13 -32.95 -4.29
C PHE A 60 -29.92 -33.73 -2.97
N PRO A 61 -30.75 -34.74 -2.66
CA PRO A 61 -30.70 -35.47 -1.39
C PRO A 61 -29.40 -36.24 -1.16
N GLU A 62 -28.67 -36.57 -2.23
CA GLU A 62 -27.37 -37.24 -2.19
C GLU A 62 -26.21 -36.34 -1.72
N ILE A 63 -26.44 -35.03 -1.63
CA ILE A 63 -25.41 -34.03 -1.31
C ILE A 63 -25.69 -33.45 0.06
N SER A 64 -24.93 -33.90 1.06
CA SER A 64 -25.13 -33.51 2.46
C SER A 64 -25.03 -32.00 2.71
N HIS A 65 -24.26 -31.26 1.90
CA HIS A 65 -24.11 -29.81 2.00
C HIS A 65 -25.05 -28.98 1.12
N ALA A 66 -25.92 -29.60 0.31
CA ALA A 66 -26.86 -28.86 -0.56
C ALA A 66 -27.79 -27.94 0.23
N GLY A 67 -28.13 -28.33 1.48
CA GLY A 67 -28.96 -27.54 2.38
C GLY A 67 -28.35 -26.23 2.89
N ASN A 68 -27.07 -25.95 2.62
CA ASN A 68 -26.41 -24.68 2.99
C ASN A 68 -25.74 -24.01 1.77
N SER A 69 -26.29 -24.24 0.58
CA SER A 69 -25.76 -23.76 -0.71
C SER A 69 -26.11 -22.31 -1.06
N GLY A 70 -26.95 -21.66 -0.25
CA GLY A 70 -27.47 -20.34 -0.56
C GLY A 70 -26.48 -19.22 -0.27
N PHE A 71 -26.66 -18.10 -0.98
CA PHE A 71 -25.95 -16.86 -0.75
C PHE A 71 -26.84 -15.64 -1.03
N THR A 72 -26.49 -14.54 -0.38
CA THR A 72 -27.03 -13.20 -0.67
C THR A 72 -25.88 -12.22 -0.63
N ILE A 73 -25.79 -11.33 -1.61
CA ILE A 73 -24.82 -10.25 -1.60
C ILE A 73 -25.42 -8.92 -2.01
N GLU A 74 -24.96 -7.87 -1.35
CA GLU A 74 -25.24 -6.48 -1.66
C GLU A 74 -24.01 -5.88 -2.36
N LEU A 75 -24.15 -5.61 -3.65
CA LEU A 75 -23.12 -4.99 -4.47
C LEU A 75 -23.14 -3.48 -4.23
N PRO A 76 -21.97 -2.84 -4.05
CA PRO A 76 -21.89 -1.40 -3.73
C PRO A 76 -22.32 -0.50 -4.89
N LEU A 77 -22.61 -1.06 -6.06
CA LEU A 77 -22.96 -0.35 -7.29
C LEU A 77 -24.15 -1.04 -7.98
N ARG A 78 -24.83 -0.27 -8.84
CA ARG A 78 -25.82 -0.81 -9.76
C ARG A 78 -25.11 -1.66 -10.82
N ILE A 79 -25.32 -2.96 -10.82
CA ILE A 79 -24.71 -3.90 -11.76
C ILE A 79 -25.84 -4.66 -12.44
N GLU A 80 -25.91 -4.52 -13.77
CA GLU A 80 -26.81 -5.34 -14.58
C GLU A 80 -26.21 -6.75 -14.71
N PRO A 81 -27.03 -7.82 -14.63
CA PRO A 81 -26.55 -9.17 -14.80
C PRO A 81 -25.96 -9.36 -16.21
N SER A 82 -24.85 -10.08 -16.30
CA SER A 82 -24.17 -10.38 -17.56
C SER A 82 -23.91 -11.87 -17.70
N ASN A 83 -23.96 -12.34 -18.94
CA ASN A 83 -23.40 -13.65 -19.27
C ASN A 83 -21.87 -13.58 -19.20
N GLY A 84 -21.22 -14.65 -18.76
CA GLY A 84 -19.77 -14.79 -18.88
C GLY A 84 -18.95 -14.22 -17.72
N VAL A 85 -19.46 -14.20 -16.49
CA VAL A 85 -18.70 -13.72 -15.32
C VAL A 85 -17.79 -14.82 -14.79
N MET A 86 -16.48 -14.58 -14.80
CA MET A 86 -15.53 -15.50 -14.18
C MET A 86 -15.74 -15.54 -12.66
N ALA A 87 -15.74 -16.74 -12.09
CA ALA A 87 -15.91 -16.96 -10.66
C ALA A 87 -14.95 -18.04 -10.15
N ILE A 88 -14.30 -17.78 -9.02
CA ILE A 88 -13.57 -18.79 -8.26
C ILE A 88 -14.47 -19.31 -7.15
N LEU A 89 -14.82 -20.58 -7.22
CA LEU A 89 -15.62 -21.29 -6.24
C LEU A 89 -14.67 -21.93 -5.23
N GLN A 90 -14.55 -21.32 -4.06
CA GLN A 90 -13.64 -21.74 -3.00
C GLN A 90 -14.35 -22.71 -2.05
N GLY A 91 -13.81 -23.93 -1.95
CA GLY A 91 -14.25 -24.94 -1.00
C GLY A 91 -13.47 -24.96 0.30
N LYS A 92 -13.91 -25.83 1.21
CA LYS A 92 -13.11 -26.18 2.40
C LYS A 92 -11.76 -26.77 1.99
N ARG A 93 -10.70 -26.33 2.67
CA ARG A 93 -9.34 -26.86 2.51
C ARG A 93 -9.21 -28.23 3.18
N GLU A 94 -8.51 -29.13 2.51
CA GLU A 94 -8.05 -30.40 3.07
C GLU A 94 -6.52 -30.44 2.96
N ASN A 95 -5.82 -30.80 4.04
CA ASN A 95 -4.35 -30.87 4.08
C ASN A 95 -3.64 -29.60 3.55
N ASN A 96 -4.19 -28.41 3.86
CA ASN A 96 -3.72 -27.09 3.40
C ASN A 96 -3.79 -26.84 1.88
N ASN A 97 -4.40 -27.73 1.09
CA ASN A 97 -4.62 -27.51 -0.32
C ASN A 97 -6.02 -26.90 -0.56
N PRO A 98 -6.12 -25.79 -1.32
CA PRO A 98 -7.41 -25.25 -1.71
C PRO A 98 -8.11 -26.23 -2.67
N ARG A 99 -9.42 -26.41 -2.48
CA ARG A 99 -10.31 -26.97 -3.50
C ARG A 99 -11.02 -25.81 -4.16
N ASP A 100 -10.33 -25.16 -5.09
CA ASP A 100 -10.84 -23.99 -5.79
C ASP A 100 -11.17 -24.40 -7.23
N LEU A 101 -12.38 -24.08 -7.70
CA LEU A 101 -12.79 -24.26 -9.09
C LEU A 101 -12.92 -22.89 -9.76
N LEU A 102 -12.33 -22.72 -10.93
CA LEU A 102 -12.64 -21.60 -11.82
C LEU A 102 -13.81 -21.99 -12.71
N ALA A 103 -14.86 -21.18 -12.72
CA ALA A 103 -16.04 -21.36 -13.56
C ALA A 103 -16.40 -20.04 -14.26
N THR A 104 -17.16 -20.14 -15.34
CA THR A 104 -17.80 -18.98 -15.97
C THR A 104 -19.30 -19.05 -15.70
N LEU A 105 -19.83 -18.08 -14.96
CA LEU A 105 -21.21 -18.02 -14.54
C LEU A 105 -22.00 -17.04 -15.43
N ASP A 106 -23.16 -17.48 -15.90
CA ASP A 106 -24.18 -16.61 -16.47
C ASP A 106 -25.06 -16.09 -15.34
N LEU A 107 -24.88 -14.82 -14.98
CA LEU A 107 -25.68 -14.18 -13.95
C LEU A 107 -27.03 -13.68 -14.46
N SER A 108 -27.30 -13.76 -15.77
CA SER A 108 -28.54 -13.30 -16.40
C SER A 108 -29.63 -14.37 -16.52
N THR A 109 -29.30 -15.62 -16.16
CA THR A 109 -30.24 -16.74 -16.21
C THR A 109 -31.33 -16.64 -15.15
N ASN A 110 -32.53 -17.10 -15.53
CA ASN A 110 -33.69 -17.27 -14.64
C ASN A 110 -34.07 -18.75 -14.44
N SER A 111 -33.16 -19.68 -14.78
CA SER A 111 -33.34 -21.12 -14.53
C SER A 111 -32.03 -21.77 -14.05
N PRO A 112 -32.09 -22.89 -13.30
CA PRO A 112 -30.88 -23.58 -12.85
C PRO A 112 -29.96 -23.94 -14.01
N GLN A 113 -28.69 -23.56 -13.89
CA GLN A 113 -27.63 -23.84 -14.86
C GLN A 113 -26.77 -24.99 -14.36
N ARG A 114 -26.38 -25.86 -15.28
CA ARG A 114 -25.51 -27.01 -15.01
C ARG A 114 -24.25 -26.88 -15.84
N LEU A 115 -23.11 -26.93 -15.18
CA LEU A 115 -21.78 -26.87 -15.77
C LEU A 115 -21.13 -28.24 -15.62
N GLU A 116 -20.57 -28.76 -16.71
CA GLU A 116 -19.92 -30.08 -16.78
C GLU A 116 -18.39 -29.97 -16.74
N ASP A 117 -17.72 -31.07 -16.41
CA ASP A 117 -16.26 -31.17 -16.26
C ASP A 117 -15.60 -31.27 -17.65
N GLU A 118 -14.69 -30.35 -17.95
CA GLU A 118 -13.97 -30.12 -19.22
C GLU A 118 -14.79 -29.71 -20.48
N GLU A 119 -14.13 -28.91 -21.34
CA GLU A 119 -14.61 -28.22 -22.56
C GLU A 119 -15.70 -27.12 -22.43
N GLY A 120 -16.15 -26.74 -21.23
CA GLY A 120 -16.94 -25.50 -21.09
C GLY A 120 -17.51 -25.10 -19.73
N GLY A 121 -17.40 -25.93 -18.69
CA GLY A 121 -18.09 -25.66 -17.41
C GLY A 121 -17.24 -25.04 -16.30
N PHE A 122 -16.26 -25.78 -15.80
CA PHE A 122 -15.37 -25.35 -14.71
C PHE A 122 -14.06 -26.16 -14.72
N GLN A 123 -13.01 -25.65 -14.06
CA GLN A 123 -11.71 -26.32 -13.93
C GLN A 123 -11.14 -26.16 -12.52
N SER A 124 -10.40 -27.16 -12.03
CA SER A 124 -9.65 -27.03 -10.78
C SER A 124 -8.48 -26.06 -10.95
N ILE A 125 -8.30 -25.17 -9.96
CA ILE A 125 -7.16 -24.25 -9.94
C ILE A 125 -6.38 -24.36 -8.63
N ASP A 126 -5.07 -24.14 -8.71
CA ASP A 126 -4.22 -24.02 -7.54
C ASP A 126 -4.19 -22.59 -6.99
N LEU A 127 -3.47 -22.42 -5.87
CA LEU A 127 -3.31 -21.13 -5.20
C LEU A 127 -2.66 -20.06 -6.08
N GLU A 128 -1.70 -20.44 -6.92
CA GLU A 128 -0.92 -19.51 -7.74
C GLU A 128 -1.69 -19.07 -8.98
N GLN A 129 -2.45 -19.98 -9.58
CA GLN A 129 -3.42 -19.67 -10.63
C GLN A 129 -4.48 -18.70 -10.11
N LYS A 130 -5.05 -18.98 -8.91
CA LYS A 130 -5.96 -18.06 -8.23
C LYS A 130 -5.35 -16.68 -8.03
N LEU A 131 -4.13 -16.62 -7.49
CA LEU A 131 -3.44 -15.36 -7.22
C LEU A 131 -3.22 -14.54 -8.50
N LYS A 132 -2.77 -15.20 -9.58
CA LYS A 132 -2.60 -14.55 -10.89
C LYS A 132 -3.91 -13.98 -11.40
N LEU A 133 -4.99 -14.75 -11.40
CA LEU A 133 -6.31 -14.31 -11.87
C LEU A 133 -6.82 -13.09 -11.08
N VAL A 134 -6.67 -13.12 -9.76
CA VAL A 134 -7.04 -12.01 -8.88
C VAL A 134 -6.29 -10.74 -9.26
N HIS A 135 -4.97 -10.83 -9.42
CA HIS A 135 -4.15 -9.65 -9.73
C HIS A 135 -4.28 -9.16 -11.17
N GLN A 136 -4.60 -10.05 -12.12
CA GLN A 136 -4.90 -9.67 -13.50
C GLN A 136 -6.21 -8.89 -13.61
N VAL A 137 -7.19 -9.24 -12.76
CA VAL A 137 -8.50 -8.57 -12.74
C VAL A 137 -8.45 -7.27 -11.96
N LYS A 138 -7.69 -7.25 -10.86
CA LYS A 138 -7.45 -6.05 -10.05
C LYS A 138 -6.00 -6.01 -9.60
N PRO A 139 -5.18 -5.12 -10.19
CA PRO A 139 -3.80 -4.92 -9.73
C PRO A 139 -3.79 -4.65 -8.23
N GLY A 140 -2.90 -5.34 -7.52
CA GLY A 140 -2.91 -5.36 -6.06
C GLY A 140 -1.55 -5.62 -5.43
N ILE A 141 -0.50 -5.72 -6.26
CA ILE A 141 0.87 -5.88 -5.78
C ILE A 141 1.43 -4.50 -5.45
N THR A 142 1.93 -4.34 -4.23
CA THR A 142 2.75 -3.19 -3.81
C THR A 142 4.22 -3.54 -3.99
N LEU A 143 4.95 -2.75 -4.78
CA LEU A 143 6.38 -2.89 -4.98
C LEU A 143 7.15 -1.82 -4.20
N ARG A 144 8.19 -2.22 -3.47
CA ARG A 144 9.05 -1.31 -2.69
C ARG A 144 10.50 -1.53 -3.05
N LEU A 145 11.20 -0.46 -3.44
CA LEU A 145 12.63 -0.51 -3.75
C LEU A 145 13.29 0.86 -3.56
N ASP A 146 14.60 0.86 -3.38
CA ASP A 146 15.44 2.05 -3.50
C ASP A 146 16.12 2.06 -4.87
N ILE A 147 15.89 3.06 -5.72
CA ILE A 147 16.51 3.12 -7.07
C ILE A 147 17.99 3.52 -7.04
N ILE A 148 18.50 3.96 -5.89
CA ILE A 148 19.90 4.37 -5.67
C ILE A 148 20.26 4.10 -4.21
N ASN A 149 21.52 3.74 -3.91
CA ASN A 149 21.99 3.48 -2.55
C ASN A 149 22.81 4.65 -1.96
N LYS A 150 22.31 5.87 -2.17
CA LYS A 150 22.96 7.10 -1.72
C LYS A 150 21.99 8.11 -1.14
N CYS A 151 22.49 8.87 -0.17
CA CYS A 151 21.83 10.04 0.38
C CYS A 151 22.84 11.20 0.56
N ASN A 152 22.39 12.42 0.31
CA ASN A 152 23.17 13.65 0.50
C ASN A 152 23.19 14.14 1.95
N LEU A 153 22.39 13.54 2.85
CA LEU A 153 22.28 13.93 4.26
C LEU A 153 22.84 12.87 5.22
N ARG A 154 23.21 13.28 6.44
CA ARG A 154 23.71 12.42 7.52
C ARG A 154 22.83 12.54 8.77
N CYS A 155 21.52 12.37 8.60
CA CYS A 155 20.56 12.52 9.69
C CYS A 155 20.97 11.66 10.89
N ILE A 156 20.91 12.21 12.10
CA ILE A 156 21.50 11.58 13.29
C ILE A 156 20.96 10.16 13.54
N MET A 157 19.67 9.94 13.26
CA MET A 157 18.96 8.68 13.46
C MET A 157 18.96 7.75 12.24
N CYS A 158 19.61 8.13 11.14
CA CYS A 158 19.61 7.37 9.89
C CYS A 158 20.87 6.53 9.73
N HIS A 159 20.78 5.39 9.06
CA HIS A 159 21.93 4.52 8.77
C HIS A 159 23.05 5.22 7.99
N TYR A 160 22.75 6.29 7.23
CA TYR A 160 23.77 7.11 6.57
C TYR A 160 24.67 7.90 7.52
N SER A 161 24.30 8.08 8.80
CA SER A 161 25.22 8.64 9.81
C SER A 161 26.40 7.70 10.09
N ASN A 162 26.23 6.41 9.81
CA ASN A 162 27.29 5.41 9.91
C ASN A 162 28.11 5.36 8.60
N SER A 163 29.43 5.52 8.75
CA SER A 163 30.36 5.53 7.62
C SER A 163 30.37 4.22 6.81
N ALA A 164 29.99 3.09 7.40
CA ALA A 164 29.88 1.81 6.71
C ALA A 164 28.83 1.84 5.59
N TYR A 165 27.74 2.59 5.77
CA TYR A 165 26.70 2.77 4.76
C TYR A 165 27.06 3.89 3.78
N PHE A 166 27.44 5.06 4.30
CA PHE A 166 27.75 6.20 3.45
C PHE A 166 28.91 5.93 2.47
N LYS A 167 29.94 5.17 2.88
CA LYS A 167 31.10 4.86 2.04
C LYS A 167 30.88 3.72 1.04
N ARG A 168 29.72 3.06 1.02
CA ARG A 168 29.41 2.00 0.03
C ARG A 168 29.65 2.50 -1.39
N LYS A 169 30.01 1.63 -2.34
CA LYS A 169 30.07 2.03 -3.74
C LYS A 169 28.67 2.45 -4.21
N ALA A 170 28.58 3.57 -4.94
CA ALA A 170 27.31 4.01 -5.51
C ALA A 170 26.82 2.98 -6.53
N ARG A 171 25.56 2.56 -6.38
CA ARG A 171 24.80 1.69 -7.28
C ARG A 171 23.47 2.38 -7.55
N ARG A 172 23.12 2.45 -8.83
CA ARG A 172 21.95 3.16 -9.37
C ARG A 172 21.28 2.21 -10.34
N ILE A 173 19.97 2.03 -10.19
CA ILE A 173 19.18 1.31 -11.17
C ILE A 173 19.01 2.22 -12.40
N SER A 174 19.53 1.77 -13.54
CA SER A 174 19.29 2.39 -14.84
C SER A 174 17.86 2.16 -15.31
N LEU A 175 17.41 2.91 -16.32
CA LEU A 175 16.08 2.69 -16.90
C LEU A 175 15.94 1.27 -17.50
N ASP A 176 16.98 0.76 -18.14
CA ASP A 176 16.94 -0.56 -18.78
C ASP A 176 16.88 -1.67 -17.74
N GLU A 177 17.71 -1.62 -16.70
CA GLU A 177 17.62 -2.55 -15.57
C GLU A 177 16.23 -2.49 -14.91
N PHE A 178 15.65 -1.29 -14.76
CA PHE A 178 14.30 -1.14 -14.22
C PHE A 178 13.25 -1.86 -15.08
N LYS A 179 13.29 -1.67 -16.40
CA LYS A 179 12.38 -2.33 -17.35
C LYS A 179 12.50 -3.84 -17.30
N ASP A 180 13.74 -4.34 -17.27
CA ASP A 180 14.03 -5.78 -17.30
C ASP A 180 13.31 -6.53 -16.17
N PHE A 181 13.30 -5.96 -14.96
CA PHE A 181 12.61 -6.61 -13.84
C PHE A 181 11.15 -6.20 -13.69
N PHE A 182 10.80 -4.93 -13.95
CA PHE A 182 9.48 -4.38 -13.61
C PHE A 182 8.39 -4.71 -14.63
N ASP A 183 8.69 -4.62 -15.94
CA ASP A 183 7.66 -4.62 -16.98
C ASP A 183 6.85 -5.93 -17.00
N SER A 184 7.47 -7.04 -16.61
CA SER A 184 6.82 -8.35 -16.53
C SER A 184 5.76 -8.47 -15.43
N ILE A 185 5.89 -7.73 -14.33
CA ILE A 185 4.96 -7.76 -13.18
C ILE A 185 4.04 -6.54 -13.16
N ALA A 186 4.41 -5.46 -13.82
CA ALA A 186 3.71 -4.17 -13.83
C ALA A 186 2.19 -4.23 -14.10
N PRO A 187 1.66 -5.12 -14.97
CA PRO A 187 0.21 -5.26 -15.15
C PRO A 187 -0.55 -5.65 -13.86
N MET A 188 0.13 -6.25 -12.88
CA MET A 188 -0.44 -6.69 -11.60
C MET A 188 -0.07 -5.76 -10.43
N VAL A 189 0.81 -4.79 -10.67
CA VAL A 189 1.25 -3.80 -9.68
C VAL A 189 0.18 -2.73 -9.53
N LYS A 190 -0.22 -2.49 -8.28
CA LYS A 190 -1.07 -1.37 -7.90
C LYS A 190 -0.22 -0.13 -7.67
N ASP A 191 0.79 -0.25 -6.81
CA ASP A 191 1.60 0.87 -6.38
C ASP A 191 3.08 0.50 -6.28
N ILE A 192 3.93 1.50 -6.50
CA ILE A 192 5.38 1.38 -6.41
C ILE A 192 5.96 2.52 -5.57
N MET A 193 6.73 2.15 -4.55
CA MET A 193 7.51 3.06 -3.73
C MET A 193 8.97 3.04 -4.17
N LEU A 194 9.42 4.12 -4.84
CA LEU A 194 10.74 4.26 -5.48
C LEU A 194 11.87 4.67 -4.52
N SER A 195 11.55 4.86 -3.23
CA SER A 195 12.51 5.11 -2.16
C SER A 195 11.93 4.61 -0.85
N CYS A 196 12.70 3.80 -0.14
CA CYS A 196 12.39 3.29 1.19
C CYS A 196 13.40 3.78 2.23
N SER A 197 14.69 3.83 1.86
CA SER A 197 15.82 4.09 2.76
C SER A 197 16.74 5.21 2.26
N ASP A 198 16.72 5.49 0.96
CA ASP A 198 17.72 6.33 0.27
C ASP A 198 17.11 7.61 -0.33
N GLU A 199 17.94 8.51 -0.88
CA GLU A 199 17.45 9.72 -1.57
C GLU A 199 17.31 9.48 -3.08
N PRO A 200 16.09 9.27 -3.60
CA PRO A 200 15.89 8.86 -4.99
C PRO A 200 16.27 9.96 -5.99
N LEU A 201 16.17 11.24 -5.58
CA LEU A 201 16.47 12.37 -6.46
C LEU A 201 17.97 12.56 -6.74
N LEU A 202 18.85 11.77 -6.11
CA LEU A 202 20.25 11.64 -6.49
C LEU A 202 20.46 10.73 -7.72
N SER A 203 19.46 9.95 -8.10
CA SER A 203 19.52 9.12 -9.30
C SER A 203 19.29 9.98 -10.55
N PRO A 204 20.20 9.94 -11.55
CA PRO A 204 19.97 10.59 -12.83
C PRO A 204 18.83 9.94 -13.62
N HIS A 205 18.41 8.73 -13.25
CA HIS A 205 17.34 7.98 -13.90
C HIS A 205 15.95 8.17 -13.26
N PHE A 206 15.85 8.98 -12.19
CA PHE A 206 14.59 9.14 -11.45
C PHE A 206 13.43 9.56 -12.36
N LEU A 207 13.58 10.65 -13.11
CA LEU A 207 12.52 11.13 -13.99
C LEU A 207 12.24 10.17 -15.14
N THR A 208 13.26 9.53 -15.72
CA THR A 208 13.05 8.57 -16.81
C THR A 208 12.30 7.31 -16.35
N ILE A 209 12.50 6.87 -15.10
CA ILE A 209 11.75 5.75 -14.51
C ILE A 209 10.29 6.17 -14.26
N VAL A 210 10.09 7.36 -13.67
CA VAL A 210 8.75 7.92 -13.43
C VAL A 210 7.98 8.09 -14.74
N GLU A 211 8.60 8.63 -15.79
CA GLU A 211 8.03 8.77 -17.12
C GLU A 211 7.66 7.42 -17.74
N HIS A 212 8.55 6.42 -17.63
CA HIS A 212 8.31 5.08 -18.16
C HIS A 212 7.09 4.42 -17.52
N ILE A 213 6.98 4.45 -16.19
CA ILE A 213 5.81 3.94 -15.47
C ILE A 213 4.57 4.71 -15.92
N ALA A 214 4.66 6.04 -15.96
CA ALA A 214 3.53 6.88 -16.29
C ALA A 214 2.96 6.61 -17.69
N THR A 215 3.84 6.33 -18.66
CA THR A 215 3.51 6.13 -20.07
C THR A 215 3.01 4.72 -20.35
N ASN A 216 3.68 3.70 -19.80
CA ASN A 216 3.42 2.29 -20.15
C ASN A 216 2.45 1.60 -19.19
N PHE A 217 2.38 2.06 -17.94
CA PHE A 217 1.58 1.44 -16.88
C PHE A 217 0.78 2.53 -16.13
N PRO A 218 -0.14 3.24 -16.80
CA PRO A 218 -0.76 4.44 -16.26
C PRO A 218 -1.63 4.21 -15.02
N HIS A 219 -1.99 2.95 -14.73
CA HIS A 219 -2.71 2.52 -13.52
C HIS A 219 -1.83 2.43 -12.27
N VAL A 220 -0.50 2.36 -12.41
CA VAL A 220 0.42 2.20 -11.28
C VAL A 220 0.55 3.52 -10.52
N GLU A 221 0.23 3.48 -9.24
CA GLU A 221 0.42 4.59 -8.30
C GLU A 221 1.92 4.71 -7.96
N MET A 222 2.49 5.90 -8.14
CA MET A 222 3.90 6.15 -7.82
C MET A 222 4.03 6.91 -6.50
N GLU A 223 4.88 6.40 -5.61
CA GLU A 223 5.22 6.99 -4.32
C GLU A 223 6.74 7.08 -4.15
N PHE A 224 7.22 8.15 -3.49
CA PHE A 224 8.61 8.19 -3.01
C PHE A 224 8.78 9.14 -1.82
N CYS A 225 9.84 8.89 -1.05
CA CYS A 225 10.33 9.77 0.00
C CYS A 225 11.46 10.66 -0.51
N THR A 226 11.51 11.91 -0.06
CA THR A 226 12.67 12.78 -0.30
C THR A 226 12.92 13.70 0.88
N ASN A 227 14.18 14.07 1.07
CA ASN A 227 14.57 15.17 1.94
C ASN A 227 14.31 16.56 1.33
N ALA A 228 13.76 16.63 0.12
CA ALA A 228 13.33 17.84 -0.58
C ALA A 228 14.46 18.82 -0.99
N MET A 229 15.74 18.54 -0.68
CA MET A 229 16.87 19.39 -1.09
C MET A 229 17.07 19.45 -2.61
N LEU A 230 16.63 18.42 -3.32
CA LEU A 230 16.87 18.21 -4.76
C LEU A 230 15.61 18.38 -5.61
N LEU A 231 14.49 18.84 -5.03
CA LEU A 231 13.26 19.19 -5.73
C LEU A 231 13.43 20.49 -6.54
N ASN A 232 14.38 20.52 -7.48
CA ASN A 232 14.54 21.63 -8.42
C ASN A 232 13.35 21.74 -9.39
N GLU A 233 13.32 22.79 -10.20
CA GLU A 233 12.22 23.04 -11.13
C GLU A 233 11.93 21.87 -12.07
N ASN A 234 12.94 21.31 -12.72
CA ASN A 234 12.79 20.16 -13.62
C ASN A 234 12.15 18.95 -12.92
N ILE A 235 12.58 18.66 -11.69
CA ILE A 235 12.02 17.56 -10.88
C ILE A 235 10.57 17.87 -10.49
N ARG A 236 10.26 19.07 -10.01
CA ARG A 236 8.90 19.46 -9.62
C ARG A 236 7.92 19.38 -10.80
N ARG A 237 8.34 19.83 -11.97
CA ARG A 237 7.55 19.73 -13.21
C ARG A 237 7.33 18.27 -13.58
N GLY A 238 8.38 17.45 -13.65
CA GLY A 238 8.26 16.01 -13.97
C GLY A 238 7.37 15.23 -13.01
N ILE A 239 7.38 15.56 -11.71
CA ILE A 239 6.49 14.97 -10.69
C ILE A 239 5.01 15.19 -11.07
N ILE A 240 4.65 16.39 -11.53
CA ILE A 240 3.28 16.75 -11.89
C ILE A 240 2.93 16.21 -13.30
N GLU A 241 3.82 16.36 -14.27
CA GLU A 241 3.64 15.94 -15.67
C GLU A 241 3.43 14.43 -15.79
N HIS A 242 4.15 13.64 -15.01
CA HIS A 242 4.05 12.17 -15.03
C HIS A 242 3.10 11.60 -13.99
N GLY A 243 2.47 12.45 -13.17
CA GLY A 243 1.45 12.04 -12.21
C GLY A 243 1.98 11.16 -11.08
N VAL A 244 3.03 11.60 -10.39
CA VAL A 244 3.40 11.01 -9.10
C VAL A 244 2.20 11.15 -8.15
N THR A 245 1.83 10.05 -7.50
CA THR A 245 0.61 9.98 -6.70
C THR A 245 0.85 10.47 -5.28
N TYR A 246 1.92 10.01 -4.64
CA TYR A 246 2.28 10.39 -3.27
C TYR A 246 3.72 10.88 -3.22
N LEU A 247 3.93 12.04 -2.60
CA LEU A 247 5.25 12.58 -2.32
C LEU A 247 5.41 12.77 -0.83
N MET A 248 6.38 12.09 -0.23
CA MET A 248 6.64 12.17 1.19
C MET A 248 7.89 13.01 1.48
N CYS A 249 7.68 14.22 2.01
CA CYS A 249 8.72 15.19 2.35
C CYS A 249 9.16 15.02 3.81
N SER A 250 10.44 14.75 4.00
CA SER A 250 11.04 14.34 5.26
C SER A 250 11.67 15.56 5.96
N LEU A 251 11.01 16.12 6.99
CA LEU A 251 11.39 17.40 7.63
C LEU A 251 11.83 17.29 9.10
N ASP A 252 11.03 16.62 9.95
CA ASP A 252 11.27 16.37 11.38
C ASP A 252 11.43 17.59 12.32
N ALA A 253 11.16 18.82 11.86
CA ALA A 253 11.27 20.04 12.67
C ALA A 253 10.52 21.22 12.02
N ALA A 254 10.07 22.17 12.85
CA ALA A 254 9.47 23.43 12.43
C ALA A 254 10.52 24.54 12.28
N THR A 255 11.59 24.52 13.07
CA THR A 255 12.64 25.54 13.07
C THR A 255 13.85 25.13 12.24
N LYS A 256 14.62 26.13 11.79
CA LYS A 256 15.89 25.89 11.09
C LYS A 256 16.90 25.15 11.96
N GLU A 257 17.07 25.62 13.19
CA GLU A 257 18.06 25.08 14.13
C GLU A 257 17.83 23.58 14.37
N THR A 258 16.60 23.19 14.71
CA THR A 258 16.28 21.79 15.00
C THR A 258 16.37 20.92 13.74
N LEU A 259 15.91 21.42 12.58
CA LEU A 259 15.99 20.68 11.31
C LEU A 259 17.44 20.38 10.94
N GLU A 260 18.31 21.39 10.92
CA GLU A 260 19.70 21.24 10.48
C GLU A 260 20.53 20.44 11.49
N ALA A 261 20.20 20.50 12.79
CA ALA A 261 20.81 19.68 13.83
C ALA A 261 20.43 18.20 13.75
N ILE A 262 19.21 17.88 13.30
CA ILE A 262 18.73 16.49 13.16
C ILE A 262 19.12 15.93 11.80
N ARG A 263 18.84 16.66 10.73
CA ARG A 263 19.08 16.29 9.34
C ARG A 263 20.39 16.89 8.85
N VAL A 264 21.50 16.45 9.44
CA VAL A 264 22.84 17.01 9.19
C VAL A 264 23.15 17.10 7.69
N GLY A 265 23.56 18.28 7.24
CA GLY A 265 23.84 18.60 5.84
C GLY A 265 22.64 19.12 5.04
N SER A 266 21.48 19.27 5.68
CA SER A 266 20.31 19.93 5.09
C SER A 266 20.50 21.45 5.06
N ASN A 267 19.64 22.11 4.30
CA ASN A 267 19.50 23.56 4.29
C ASN A 267 18.00 23.86 4.41
N TYR A 268 17.61 24.44 5.54
CA TYR A 268 16.20 24.66 5.86
C TYR A 268 15.50 25.50 4.80
N GLU A 269 16.07 26.65 4.43
CA GLU A 269 15.46 27.58 3.49
C GLU A 269 15.25 26.94 2.12
N LYS A 270 16.24 26.16 1.63
CA LYS A 270 16.14 25.46 0.36
C LYS A 270 15.02 24.42 0.37
N ILE A 271 14.89 23.66 1.45
CA ILE A 271 13.84 22.64 1.60
C ILE A 271 12.46 23.29 1.59
N VAL A 272 12.25 24.30 2.44
CA VAL A 272 10.98 25.04 2.52
C VAL A 272 10.66 25.70 1.18
N SER A 273 11.62 26.38 0.57
CA SER A 273 11.48 27.05 -0.73
C SER A 273 11.10 26.09 -1.86
N ASN A 274 11.66 24.87 -1.86
CA ASN A 274 11.33 23.85 -2.85
C ASN A 274 9.92 23.28 -2.65
N ILE A 275 9.49 23.05 -1.41
CA ILE A 275 8.15 22.54 -1.11
C ILE A 275 7.10 23.59 -1.48
N LEU A 276 7.30 24.86 -1.10
CA LEU A 276 6.43 25.98 -1.49
C LEU A 276 6.30 26.09 -3.01
N ALA A 277 7.41 25.99 -3.75
CA ALA A 277 7.37 26.04 -5.21
C ALA A 277 6.64 24.83 -5.83
N LEU A 278 6.69 23.65 -5.20
CA LEU A 278 5.95 22.49 -5.66
C LEU A 278 4.45 22.64 -5.40
N THR A 279 4.04 23.10 -4.22
CA THR A 279 2.63 23.29 -3.87
C THR A 279 2.01 24.41 -4.70
N GLU A 280 2.75 25.48 -4.97
CA GLU A 280 2.34 26.52 -5.93
C GLU A 280 2.13 25.94 -7.35
N LEU A 281 3.10 25.19 -7.87
CA LEU A 281 3.00 24.57 -9.21
C LEU A 281 1.82 23.58 -9.31
N LYS A 282 1.59 22.80 -8.24
CA LYS A 282 0.44 21.89 -8.12
C LYS A 282 -0.88 22.67 -8.17
N ASN A 283 -0.98 23.77 -7.43
CA ASN A 283 -2.18 24.61 -7.41
C ASN A 283 -2.44 25.27 -8.77
N GLN A 284 -1.40 25.80 -9.42
CA GLN A 284 -1.48 26.42 -10.75
C GLN A 284 -1.93 25.43 -11.84
N SER A 285 -1.51 24.17 -11.75
CA SER A 285 -1.91 23.12 -12.71
C SER A 285 -3.30 22.54 -12.44
N GLY A 286 -3.94 22.87 -11.31
CA GLY A 286 -5.27 22.37 -10.94
C GLY A 286 -5.32 20.86 -10.69
N THR A 287 -4.17 20.21 -10.51
CA THR A 287 -4.09 18.77 -10.28
C THR A 287 -4.33 18.42 -8.81
N ARG A 288 -4.94 17.26 -8.58
CA ARG A 288 -5.06 16.69 -7.22
C ARG A 288 -3.76 16.01 -6.75
N PHE A 289 -2.81 15.73 -7.64
CA PHE A 289 -1.61 14.94 -7.36
C PHE A 289 -0.30 15.68 -7.67
N PRO A 290 0.77 15.43 -6.91
CA PRO A 290 0.85 14.45 -5.82
C PRO A 290 0.08 14.89 -4.57
N LYS A 291 -0.40 13.91 -3.80
CA LYS A 291 -0.70 14.14 -2.39
C LYS A 291 0.64 14.33 -1.69
N VAL A 292 0.89 15.53 -1.18
CA VAL A 292 2.12 15.88 -0.48
C VAL A 292 1.94 15.52 0.99
N ILE A 293 2.77 14.61 1.49
CA ILE A 293 2.77 14.15 2.87
C ILE A 293 4.03 14.68 3.53
N SER A 294 3.94 15.22 4.74
CA SER A 294 5.13 15.53 5.53
C SER A 294 5.38 14.48 6.59
N ASN A 295 6.60 13.97 6.66
CA ASN A 295 6.99 13.01 7.68
C ASN A 295 7.77 13.66 8.80
N PHE A 296 7.46 13.21 10.02
CA PHE A 296 8.08 13.63 11.25
C PHE A 296 8.47 12.41 12.09
N VAL A 297 9.77 12.11 12.12
CA VAL A 297 10.35 11.12 13.04
C VAL A 297 10.45 11.75 14.42
N MET A 298 9.55 11.33 15.30
CA MET A 298 9.43 11.83 16.65
C MET A 298 10.56 11.30 17.53
N MET A 299 11.29 12.24 18.13
CA MET A 299 12.35 12.02 19.10
C MET A 299 12.12 12.96 20.29
N GLU A 300 12.75 12.63 21.43
CA GLU A 300 12.73 13.50 22.61
C GLU A 300 13.13 14.93 22.27
N LYS A 301 14.15 15.11 21.42
CA LYS A 301 14.70 16.42 21.07
C LYS A 301 13.84 17.29 20.15
N ASN A 302 12.84 16.76 19.44
CA ASN A 302 12.06 17.54 18.47
C ASN A 302 10.55 17.52 18.72
N ILE A 303 10.04 16.62 19.56
CA ILE A 303 8.60 16.48 19.80
C ILE A 303 7.95 17.79 20.29
N HIS A 304 8.73 18.65 20.94
CA HIS A 304 8.26 19.95 21.40
C HIS A 304 7.88 20.91 20.28
N GLU A 305 8.47 20.76 19.08
CA GLU A 305 8.12 21.55 17.91
C GLU A 305 6.90 21.01 17.15
N ALA A 306 6.50 19.77 17.39
CA ALA A 306 5.48 19.08 16.60
C ALA A 306 4.14 19.84 16.47
N PRO A 307 3.61 20.54 17.51
CA PRO A 307 2.41 21.36 17.34
C PRO A 307 2.60 22.52 16.36
N LYS A 308 3.75 23.22 16.40
CA LYS A 308 4.08 24.29 15.43
C LYS A 308 4.42 23.75 14.05
N PHE A 309 4.98 22.54 13.99
CA PHE A 309 5.19 21.82 12.74
C PHE A 309 3.87 21.56 12.02
N VAL A 310 2.79 21.21 12.74
CA VAL A 310 1.45 21.06 12.13
C VAL A 310 0.96 22.36 11.49
N GLU A 311 1.08 23.49 12.20
CA GLU A 311 0.75 24.81 11.66
C GLU A 311 1.58 25.13 10.40
N MET A 312 2.90 24.90 10.46
CA MET A 312 3.81 25.09 9.32
C MET A 312 3.41 24.22 8.12
N CYS A 313 3.07 22.95 8.33
CA CYS A 313 2.65 22.03 7.27
C CYS A 313 1.35 22.49 6.59
N SER A 314 0.38 22.99 7.37
CA SER A 314 -0.84 23.58 6.82
C SER A 314 -0.52 24.81 5.95
N GLU A 315 0.33 25.73 6.43
CA GLU A 315 0.78 26.91 5.66
C GLU A 315 1.62 26.54 4.42
N LEU A 316 2.38 25.43 4.46
CA LEU A 316 3.12 24.89 3.31
C LEU A 316 2.21 24.36 2.19
N GLY A 317 0.95 24.04 2.52
CA GLY A 317 0.01 23.41 1.60
C GLY A 317 0.21 21.90 1.43
N VAL A 318 0.78 21.22 2.44
CA VAL A 318 0.83 19.74 2.44
C VAL A 318 -0.56 19.16 2.76
N ASN A 319 -0.83 17.96 2.29
CA ASN A 319 -2.13 17.32 2.42
C ASN A 319 -2.30 16.56 3.74
N GLU A 320 -1.24 15.89 4.19
CA GLU A 320 -1.28 14.98 5.33
C GLU A 320 0.07 15.03 6.08
N ILE A 321 0.09 14.72 7.38
CA ILE A 321 1.31 14.59 8.18
C ILE A 321 1.39 13.19 8.77
N ASP A 322 2.53 12.52 8.65
CA ASP A 322 2.79 11.20 9.20
C ASP A 322 3.88 11.28 10.29
N PHE A 323 3.43 11.20 11.55
CA PHE A 323 4.29 11.12 12.72
C PHE A 323 4.67 9.68 12.98
N ARG A 324 5.97 9.42 13.14
CA ARG A 324 6.48 8.06 13.42
C ARG A 324 7.41 8.08 14.61
N HIS A 325 7.33 7.06 15.46
CA HIS A 325 8.40 6.84 16.44
C HIS A 325 9.70 6.53 15.70
N VAL A 326 10.81 7.08 16.21
CA VAL A 326 12.12 6.61 15.80
C VAL A 326 12.27 5.13 16.16
N VAL A 327 12.82 4.34 15.24
CA VAL A 327 13.05 2.90 15.43
C VAL A 327 14.56 2.69 15.65
N PRO A 328 14.97 2.01 16.74
CA PRO A 328 16.38 1.70 16.96
C PRO A 328 16.92 0.80 15.85
N GLY A 329 18.17 1.02 15.47
CA GLY A 329 18.88 0.15 14.55
C GLY A 329 20.34 -0.03 14.98
N ASP A 330 21.03 -0.99 14.36
CA ASP A 330 22.44 -1.28 14.67
C ASP A 330 23.37 -0.07 14.45
N TYR A 331 22.94 0.88 13.62
CA TYR A 331 23.67 2.09 13.25
C TYR A 331 23.41 3.28 14.18
N TRP A 332 22.32 3.27 14.96
CA TRP A 332 21.98 4.34 15.87
C TRP A 332 21.02 3.85 16.96
N ASN A 333 21.43 4.02 18.21
CA ASN A 333 20.66 3.64 19.38
C ASN A 333 20.92 4.61 20.54
N ASP A 334 20.29 5.78 20.48
CA ASP A 334 20.23 6.71 21.61
C ASP A 334 18.87 6.58 22.30
N SER A 335 18.82 5.73 23.33
CA SER A 335 17.57 5.41 24.03
C SER A 335 16.90 6.61 24.69
N LYS A 336 17.64 7.70 24.95
CA LYS A 336 17.09 8.97 25.45
C LYS A 336 16.19 9.66 24.43
N GLN A 337 16.36 9.36 23.15
CA GLN A 337 15.53 9.93 22.08
C GLN A 337 14.23 9.15 21.87
N PHE A 338 14.08 7.97 22.48
CA PHE A 338 12.92 7.11 22.28
C PHE A 338 11.77 7.58 23.17
N LEU A 339 10.72 8.10 22.55
CA LEU A 339 9.54 8.56 23.28
C LEU A 339 8.79 7.44 24.01
N GLN A 340 9.03 6.18 23.64
CA GLN A 340 8.58 5.01 24.38
C GLN A 340 9.13 4.98 25.81
N ASN A 341 10.31 5.56 26.05
CA ASN A 341 10.91 5.74 27.38
C ASN A 341 10.41 7.01 28.09
N HIS A 342 9.58 7.81 27.43
CA HIS A 342 9.03 9.07 27.93
C HIS A 342 7.51 9.17 27.66
N PRO A 343 6.69 8.20 28.11
CA PRO A 343 5.30 8.07 27.69
C PRO A 343 4.43 9.27 28.08
N ALA A 344 4.66 9.87 29.26
CA ALA A 344 3.91 11.06 29.68
C ALA A 344 4.20 12.28 28.79
N LYS A 345 5.46 12.51 28.43
CA LYS A 345 5.88 13.58 27.50
C LYS A 345 5.26 13.36 26.13
N TYR A 346 5.33 12.14 25.61
CA TYR A 346 4.71 11.78 24.34
C TYR A 346 3.19 12.02 24.34
N ASN A 347 2.46 11.53 25.34
CA ASN A 347 1.00 11.69 25.41
C ASN A 347 0.58 13.16 25.52
N CYS A 348 1.34 13.97 26.26
CA CYS A 348 1.14 15.41 26.35
C CYS A 348 1.26 16.07 24.96
N TYR A 349 2.33 15.77 24.23
CA TYR A 349 2.53 16.31 22.88
C TYR A 349 1.57 15.75 21.84
N ARG A 350 1.21 14.46 21.91
CA ARG A 350 0.18 13.85 21.07
C ARG A 350 -1.13 14.62 21.15
N THR A 351 -1.56 14.98 22.36
CA THR A 351 -2.78 15.78 22.58
C THR A 351 -2.67 17.15 21.92
N LYS A 352 -1.52 17.83 22.07
CA LYS A 352 -1.27 19.13 21.42
C LYS A 352 -1.22 19.04 19.90
N ILE A 353 -0.62 17.98 19.35
CA ILE A 353 -0.55 17.73 17.90
C ILE A 353 -1.96 17.55 17.33
N LEU A 354 -2.80 16.74 18.00
CA LEU A 354 -4.18 16.52 17.56
C LEU A 354 -5.02 17.81 17.62
N GLY A 355 -4.87 18.61 18.68
CA GLY A 355 -5.54 19.91 18.76
C GLY A 355 -5.05 20.91 17.69
N ALA A 356 -3.75 20.92 17.38
CA ALA A 356 -3.21 21.73 16.29
C ALA A 356 -3.73 21.27 14.92
N ALA A 357 -3.85 19.95 14.72
CA ALA A 357 -4.36 19.36 13.48
C ALA A 357 -5.83 19.71 13.24
N GLU A 358 -6.66 19.63 14.29
CA GLU A 358 -8.06 20.05 14.25
C GLU A 358 -8.18 21.56 13.93
N ASN A 359 -7.39 22.40 14.58
CA ASN A 359 -7.40 23.85 14.34
C ASN A 359 -6.95 24.23 12.92
N ALA A 360 -6.02 23.46 12.33
CA ALA A 360 -5.45 23.72 11.02
C ALA A 360 -6.15 22.96 9.88
N ASP A 361 -7.20 22.19 10.19
CA ASP A 361 -7.95 21.31 9.26
C ASP A 361 -7.02 20.44 8.40
N ILE A 362 -6.05 19.78 9.04
CA ILE A 362 -5.07 18.92 8.36
C ILE A 362 -5.10 17.51 8.91
N GLN A 363 -5.08 16.53 8.01
CA GLN A 363 -5.05 15.12 8.40
C GLN A 363 -3.68 14.75 8.97
N VAL A 364 -3.69 14.10 10.14
CA VAL A 364 -2.48 13.58 10.77
C VAL A 364 -2.60 12.09 11.06
N PHE A 365 -1.55 11.34 10.77
CA PHE A 365 -1.34 9.99 11.27
C PHE A 365 -0.33 10.07 12.42
N ILE A 366 -0.70 9.55 13.59
CA ILE A 366 0.13 9.54 14.78
C ILE A 366 -0.12 8.25 15.58
N PRO A 367 0.92 7.60 16.14
CA PRO A 367 0.75 6.41 16.96
C PRO A 367 -0.22 6.61 18.14
N ASP A 368 -0.71 5.51 18.69
CA ASP A 368 -1.58 5.55 19.86
C ASP A 368 -0.86 6.04 21.11
N ALA A 369 -1.62 6.58 22.05
CA ALA A 369 -1.10 6.98 23.34
C ALA A 369 -0.44 5.80 24.07
N LEU A 370 0.66 6.08 24.77
CA LEU A 370 1.41 5.08 25.51
C LEU A 370 0.83 4.93 26.94
N PRO A 371 0.80 3.72 27.53
CA PRO A 371 0.31 3.54 28.89
C PRO A 371 1.24 4.24 29.90
N THR A 372 0.67 5.10 30.75
CA THR A 372 1.39 5.75 31.86
C THR A 372 0.42 6.33 32.89
N ASN A 373 0.87 6.40 34.15
CA ASN A 373 0.17 7.10 35.24
C ASN A 373 0.84 8.46 35.57
N GLU A 374 1.90 8.81 34.85
CA GLU A 374 2.63 10.06 35.05
C GLU A 374 1.99 11.19 34.23
N ASN A 375 2.00 12.38 34.80
CA ASN A 375 1.59 13.61 34.11
C ASN A 375 2.83 14.41 33.71
N TYR A 376 2.83 14.92 32.49
CA TYR A 376 3.89 15.80 32.00
C TYR A 376 3.34 17.20 31.73
N ALA A 377 3.83 18.19 32.47
CA ALA A 377 3.62 19.59 32.16
C ALA A 377 4.77 20.05 31.26
N ALA A 378 4.45 20.44 30.02
CA ALA A 378 5.46 20.92 29.09
C ALA A 378 6.02 22.27 29.54
N ASP A 379 7.34 22.34 29.65
CA ASP A 379 8.13 23.56 29.90
C ASP A 379 9.18 23.72 28.80
N ASP A 380 8.77 23.45 27.56
CA ASP A 380 9.65 23.42 26.41
C ASP A 380 9.81 24.83 25.80
N PRO A 381 10.94 25.11 25.12
CA PRO A 381 11.21 26.42 24.53
C PRO A 381 10.09 26.87 23.59
N LYS A 382 9.86 28.20 23.56
CA LYS A 382 8.85 28.78 22.68
C LYS A 382 9.29 28.65 21.22
N VAL A 383 8.54 27.87 20.45
CA VAL A 383 8.76 27.68 19.01
C VAL A 383 8.00 28.76 18.22
N THR A 384 8.66 29.38 17.25
CA THR A 384 8.07 30.37 16.33
C THR A 384 8.23 29.89 14.89
N LEU A 385 7.41 30.41 13.98
CA LEU A 385 7.48 30.12 12.55
C LEU A 385 8.13 31.26 11.75
N ASP A 386 8.93 32.10 12.40
CA ASP A 386 9.56 33.24 11.74
C ASP A 386 10.56 32.76 10.68
N ASP A 387 11.35 31.72 11.00
CA ASP A 387 12.25 31.07 10.03
C ASP A 387 11.49 30.61 8.78
N PHE A 388 10.33 29.98 8.97
CA PHE A 388 9.47 29.50 7.88
C PHE A 388 8.90 30.66 7.05
N ARG A 389 8.25 31.63 7.69
CA ARG A 389 7.52 32.71 7.02
C ARG A 389 8.43 33.70 6.30
N ASN A 390 9.72 33.69 6.60
CA ASN A 390 10.74 34.48 5.89
C ASN A 390 11.23 33.80 4.60
N VAL A 391 10.84 32.55 4.32
CA VAL A 391 11.23 31.83 3.10
C VAL A 391 10.21 32.04 1.99
N SER A 392 10.69 32.39 0.80
CA SER A 392 9.87 32.49 -0.41
C SER A 392 10.00 31.22 -1.28
N PRO A 393 8.98 30.89 -2.10
CA PRO A 393 9.07 29.79 -3.07
C PRO A 393 10.24 30.00 -4.04
N ALA A 394 10.86 28.90 -4.45
CA ALA A 394 11.91 28.92 -5.44
C ALA A 394 11.36 29.46 -6.77
N LYS A 395 12.01 30.50 -7.31
CA LYS A 395 11.56 31.14 -8.56
C LYS A 395 11.51 30.13 -9.71
N ALA A 396 10.40 30.11 -10.43
CA ALA A 396 10.29 29.41 -11.71
C ALA A 396 11.14 30.14 -12.77
N THR A 397 11.94 29.40 -13.50
CA THR A 397 12.67 29.89 -14.68
C THR A 397 11.90 29.62 -15.97
N ASP A 398 10.98 28.66 -15.95
CA ASP A 398 10.08 28.31 -17.04
C ASP A 398 8.62 28.64 -16.67
N SER A 399 8.07 29.65 -17.35
CA SER A 399 6.67 30.08 -17.18
C SER A 399 5.65 29.22 -17.94
N THR A 400 6.12 28.20 -18.67
CA THR A 400 5.22 27.32 -19.42
C THR A 400 4.29 26.58 -18.46
N PRO A 401 2.96 26.61 -18.68
CA PRO A 401 2.03 25.85 -17.86
C PRO A 401 2.37 24.36 -17.90
N VAL A 402 2.48 23.74 -16.73
CA VAL A 402 2.61 22.30 -16.62
C VAL A 402 1.27 21.66 -16.94
N LYS A 403 1.25 20.72 -17.89
CA LYS A 403 0.08 19.89 -18.16
C LYS A 403 0.14 18.66 -17.26
N PRO A 404 -0.70 18.55 -16.21
CA PRO A 404 -0.65 17.41 -15.33
C PRO A 404 -1.13 16.14 -16.05
N LYS A 405 -0.59 14.99 -15.64
CA LYS A 405 -1.15 13.70 -16.08
C LYS A 405 -2.62 13.60 -15.69
N GLN A 406 -3.46 13.20 -16.64
CA GLN A 406 -4.84 12.85 -16.33
C GLN A 406 -4.87 11.45 -15.74
N PHE A 407 -5.33 11.35 -14.49
CA PHE A 407 -5.60 10.08 -13.85
C PHE A 407 -6.98 9.60 -14.28
N ALA A 408 -7.16 8.28 -14.40
CA ALA A 408 -8.46 7.71 -14.70
C ALA A 408 -9.51 8.13 -13.65
N THR A 409 -10.76 8.32 -14.06
CA THR A 409 -11.85 8.83 -13.21
C THR A 409 -12.18 7.90 -12.03
N ASP A 410 -11.82 6.63 -12.16
CA ASP A 410 -11.97 5.55 -11.20
C ASP A 410 -10.76 5.34 -10.28
N PHE A 411 -9.76 6.24 -10.30
CA PHE A 411 -8.61 6.20 -9.39
C PHE A 411 -9.07 5.96 -7.94
N MET A 412 -8.70 4.81 -7.40
CA MET A 412 -9.17 4.33 -6.11
C MET A 412 -8.19 4.69 -5.00
N PRO A 413 -8.54 5.52 -3.99
CA PRO A 413 -7.69 5.76 -2.83
C PRO A 413 -7.33 4.46 -2.08
N ARG A 414 -6.28 4.49 -1.25
CA ARG A 414 -5.68 3.34 -0.54
C ARG A 414 -6.66 2.36 0.13
N ASN A 415 -7.89 2.77 0.45
CA ASN A 415 -8.90 2.01 1.22
C ASN A 415 -10.19 1.71 0.43
N ILE A 416 -10.13 0.99 -0.70
CA ILE A 416 -11.35 0.46 -1.33
C ILE A 416 -11.35 -1.08 -1.28
N LEU A 417 -12.37 -1.57 -0.58
CA LEU A 417 -12.87 -2.95 -0.53
C LEU A 417 -12.56 -3.79 -1.78
N GLY A 418 -12.23 -5.06 -1.56
CA GLY A 418 -11.97 -6.04 -2.60
C GLY A 418 -10.56 -5.96 -3.17
N THR A 419 -9.54 -5.75 -2.34
CA THR A 419 -8.13 -5.92 -2.76
C THR A 419 -7.77 -7.40 -2.81
N ALA A 420 -6.68 -7.77 -3.49
CA ALA A 420 -6.16 -9.13 -3.42
C ALA A 420 -5.94 -9.59 -1.97
N ALA A 421 -5.57 -8.67 -1.08
CA ALA A 421 -5.44 -8.94 0.35
C ALA A 421 -6.75 -9.46 0.98
N ASP A 422 -7.92 -8.92 0.62
CA ASP A 422 -9.22 -9.36 1.15
C ASP A 422 -9.55 -10.82 0.77
N ILE A 423 -9.04 -11.28 -0.37
CA ILE A 423 -9.23 -12.67 -0.83
C ILE A 423 -8.41 -13.65 0.01
N PHE A 424 -7.29 -13.18 0.57
CA PHE A 424 -6.36 -13.95 1.40
C PHE A 424 -6.42 -13.55 2.88
N SER A 425 -7.53 -12.96 3.32
CA SER A 425 -7.71 -12.47 4.70
C SER A 425 -7.76 -13.58 5.75
N ASP A 426 -7.96 -14.84 5.34
CA ASP A 426 -7.93 -16.04 6.18
C ASP A 426 -6.50 -16.54 6.45
N THR A 427 -5.48 -15.87 5.92
CA THR A 427 -4.07 -16.22 6.14
C THR A 427 -3.48 -15.55 7.36
N PHE A 428 -2.41 -16.15 7.91
CA PHE A 428 -1.55 -15.55 8.93
C PHE A 428 -1.09 -14.14 8.53
N CYS A 429 -0.70 -13.96 7.26
CA CYS A 429 -0.23 -12.70 6.70
C CYS A 429 -0.47 -12.63 5.19
N GLN A 430 -0.98 -11.49 4.72
CA GLN A 430 -1.28 -11.25 3.30
C GLN A 430 -0.06 -10.78 2.49
N ARG A 431 1.01 -10.30 3.13
CA ARG A 431 2.16 -9.67 2.42
C ARG A 431 2.80 -10.58 1.36
N PRO A 432 3.00 -11.89 1.57
CA PRO A 432 3.50 -12.77 0.51
C PRO A 432 2.61 -12.86 -0.75
N PHE A 433 1.34 -12.48 -0.65
CA PHE A 433 0.38 -12.46 -1.74
C PHE A 433 0.31 -11.10 -2.43
N SER A 434 0.71 -10.01 -1.79
CA SER A 434 0.44 -8.66 -2.30
C SER A 434 1.64 -7.70 -2.23
N GLU A 435 2.81 -8.15 -1.79
CA GLU A 435 3.96 -7.28 -1.62
C GLU A 435 5.25 -7.88 -2.16
N ILE A 436 6.06 -7.01 -2.76
CA ILE A 436 7.42 -7.28 -3.19
C ILE A 436 8.29 -6.14 -2.64
N SER A 437 9.35 -6.49 -1.92
CA SER A 437 10.36 -5.55 -1.43
C SER A 437 11.73 -5.97 -1.97
N ILE A 438 12.44 -5.03 -2.61
CA ILE A 438 13.79 -5.21 -3.14
C ILE A 438 14.78 -4.46 -2.24
N PHE A 439 15.60 -5.22 -1.54
CA PHE A 439 16.64 -4.70 -0.62
C PHE A 439 17.98 -4.65 -1.32
N ASP A 440 18.75 -3.60 -1.02
CA ASP A 440 20.06 -3.36 -1.63
C ASP A 440 20.05 -3.45 -3.17
N GLN A 441 18.87 -3.19 -3.76
CA GLN A 441 18.58 -3.24 -5.19
C GLN A 441 18.72 -4.62 -5.85
N GLU A 442 18.80 -5.69 -5.06
CA GLU A 442 19.07 -7.05 -5.55
C GLU A 442 18.16 -8.07 -4.88
N ILE A 443 18.07 -8.05 -3.55
CA ILE A 443 17.45 -9.09 -2.74
C ILE A 443 15.94 -8.91 -2.70
N VAL A 444 15.19 -9.89 -3.20
CA VAL A 444 13.72 -9.85 -3.19
C VAL A 444 13.16 -10.58 -1.96
N ARG A 445 12.23 -9.93 -1.25
CA ARG A 445 11.49 -10.48 -0.10
C ARG A 445 10.03 -10.01 -0.13
N PRO A 446 9.11 -10.69 0.56
CA PRO A 446 7.71 -10.25 0.64
C PRO A 446 7.53 -9.06 1.61
N CYS A 447 8.47 -8.83 2.53
CA CYS A 447 8.45 -7.72 3.47
C CYS A 447 9.83 -7.48 4.09
N PRO A 448 10.04 -6.33 4.78
CA PRO A 448 11.29 -6.04 5.49
C PRO A 448 11.65 -7.00 6.62
N PHE A 449 10.67 -7.71 7.19
CA PHE A 449 10.87 -8.57 8.36
C PHE A 449 11.08 -10.05 7.99
N HIS A 450 10.91 -10.42 6.72
CA HIS A 450 11.17 -11.79 6.28
C HIS A 450 12.68 -12.06 6.30
N LYS A 451 13.10 -13.12 7.00
CA LYS A 451 14.51 -13.37 7.29
C LYS A 451 15.33 -13.85 6.09
N VAL A 452 14.67 -14.48 5.12
CA VAL A 452 15.31 -15.15 3.97
C VAL A 452 14.99 -14.44 2.66
N ALA A 453 15.95 -14.40 1.75
CA ALA A 453 15.77 -13.93 0.38
C ALA A 453 14.95 -14.93 -0.45
N LEU A 454 13.89 -14.46 -1.11
CA LEU A 454 13.05 -15.28 -1.99
C LEU A 454 13.41 -15.15 -3.47
N GLY A 455 14.34 -14.25 -3.82
CA GLY A 455 14.90 -14.12 -5.16
C GLY A 455 16.00 -13.07 -5.20
N ASN A 456 16.67 -12.97 -6.34
CA ASN A 456 17.75 -12.00 -6.58
C ASN A 456 17.69 -11.45 -8.00
N GLN A 457 17.62 -10.12 -8.14
CA GLN A 457 17.57 -9.46 -9.45
C GLN A 457 18.82 -9.70 -10.30
N SER A 458 19.98 -9.89 -9.66
CA SER A 458 21.25 -10.11 -10.35
C SER A 458 21.36 -11.52 -10.97
N GLU A 459 20.43 -12.43 -10.67
CA GLU A 459 20.42 -13.80 -11.22
C GLU A 459 19.68 -13.89 -12.57
N GLY A 460 19.22 -12.76 -13.13
CA GLY A 460 18.55 -12.70 -14.43
C GLY A 460 17.09 -13.15 -14.42
N GLU A 461 16.53 -13.40 -13.24
CA GLU A 461 15.11 -13.68 -13.08
C GLU A 461 14.29 -12.39 -13.07
N THR A 462 13.21 -12.36 -13.86
CA THR A 462 12.23 -11.26 -13.80
C THR A 462 11.49 -11.24 -12.46
N LEU A 463 10.96 -10.09 -12.02
CA LEU A 463 10.15 -10.04 -10.79
C LEU A 463 8.94 -10.96 -10.86
N ASN A 464 8.31 -11.09 -12.03
CA ASN A 464 7.21 -12.02 -12.22
C ASN A 464 7.65 -13.48 -12.01
N GLY A 465 8.84 -13.85 -12.50
CA GLY A 465 9.44 -15.17 -12.27
C GLY A 465 9.68 -15.44 -10.78
N ILE A 466 10.26 -14.47 -10.07
CA ILE A 466 10.54 -14.58 -8.64
C ILE A 466 9.23 -14.67 -7.83
N PHE A 467 8.29 -13.75 -8.07
CA PHE A 467 7.06 -13.65 -7.29
C PHE A 467 6.14 -14.85 -7.46
N PHE A 468 6.12 -15.50 -8.62
CA PHE A 468 5.39 -16.75 -8.85
C PHE A 468 6.29 -17.99 -8.82
N GLY A 469 7.53 -17.84 -8.35
CA GLY A 469 8.52 -18.92 -8.22
C GLY A 469 8.36 -19.71 -6.92
N GLU A 470 8.97 -20.90 -6.88
CA GLU A 470 8.78 -21.89 -5.80
C GLU A 470 9.00 -21.34 -4.39
N ARG A 471 9.96 -20.43 -4.20
CA ARG A 471 10.24 -19.82 -2.88
C ARG A 471 9.06 -18.99 -2.36
N PHE A 472 8.40 -18.21 -3.21
CA PHE A 472 7.18 -17.48 -2.82
C PHE A 472 5.99 -18.42 -2.62
N LYS A 473 5.84 -19.45 -3.48
CA LYS A 473 4.77 -20.45 -3.35
C LYS A 473 4.81 -21.16 -2.01
N GLU A 474 6.01 -21.55 -1.56
CA GLU A 474 6.20 -22.22 -0.28
C GLU A 474 5.79 -21.33 0.90
N VAL A 475 6.24 -20.06 0.91
CA VAL A 475 5.87 -19.09 1.93
C VAL A 475 4.35 -18.88 1.95
N ARG A 476 3.71 -18.69 0.79
CA ARG A 476 2.25 -18.54 0.67
C ARG A 476 1.49 -19.76 1.18
N LYS A 477 1.96 -20.97 0.87
CA LYS A 477 1.38 -22.21 1.40
C LYS A 477 1.46 -22.24 2.93
N ASN A 478 2.59 -21.80 3.50
CA ASN A 478 2.79 -21.76 4.94
C ASN A 478 1.95 -20.67 5.63
N MET A 479 1.56 -19.59 4.93
CA MET A 479 0.67 -18.56 5.48
C MET A 479 -0.72 -19.06 5.85
N TYR A 480 -1.13 -20.25 5.40
CA TYR A 480 -2.41 -20.86 5.81
C TYR A 480 -2.34 -21.65 7.12
N ARG A 481 -1.15 -21.79 7.69
CA ARG A 481 -0.99 -22.36 9.03
C ARG A 481 -1.17 -21.26 10.07
N PRO A 482 -1.77 -21.55 11.23
CA PRO A 482 -1.91 -20.56 12.32
C PRO A 482 -0.58 -19.92 12.74
N GLU A 483 0.52 -20.67 12.69
CA GLU A 483 1.87 -20.21 13.03
C GLU A 483 2.60 -19.48 11.88
N GLY A 484 2.06 -19.51 10.66
CA GLY A 484 2.68 -18.96 9.47
C GLY A 484 3.95 -19.69 9.02
N ASP A 485 4.78 -18.99 8.25
CA ASP A 485 6.11 -19.47 7.83
C ASP A 485 7.12 -19.35 8.97
N THR A 486 8.07 -20.29 9.05
CA THR A 486 9.11 -20.29 10.09
C THR A 486 9.95 -19.00 10.07
N ASN A 487 10.14 -18.39 8.90
CA ASN A 487 10.86 -17.13 8.74
C ASN A 487 10.04 -15.90 9.18
N CYS A 488 8.74 -16.07 9.45
CA CYS A 488 7.84 -15.05 9.96
C CYS A 488 7.66 -15.10 11.49
N GLN A 489 8.24 -16.11 12.17
CA GLN A 489 8.16 -16.21 13.62
C GLN A 489 8.85 -15.02 14.31
N GLY A 490 8.16 -14.43 15.30
CA GLY A 490 8.61 -13.23 16.01
C GLY A 490 8.41 -11.93 15.23
N CYS A 491 7.57 -11.93 14.19
CA CYS A 491 7.28 -10.72 13.41
C CYS A 491 6.77 -9.58 14.32
N PRO A 492 7.43 -8.40 14.31
CA PRO A 492 7.06 -7.29 15.18
C PRO A 492 5.67 -6.70 14.84
N VAL A 493 5.22 -6.86 13.59
CA VAL A 493 3.90 -6.39 13.14
C VAL A 493 2.77 -7.26 13.69
N LYS A 494 3.00 -8.57 13.86
CA LYS A 494 1.99 -9.51 14.36
C LYS A 494 2.12 -9.77 15.86
N GLY A 495 3.33 -9.68 16.42
CA GLY A 495 3.58 -9.86 17.86
C GLY A 495 2.79 -8.90 18.75
N ASN A 496 2.64 -7.63 18.33
CA ASN A 496 1.86 -6.63 19.06
C ASN A 496 0.34 -6.71 18.80
N TYR A 497 -0.09 -7.41 17.76
CA TYR A 497 -1.52 -7.65 17.50
C TYR A 497 -2.08 -8.87 18.27
N PHE A 498 -1.19 -9.72 18.80
CA PHE A 498 -1.57 -10.94 19.52
C PHE A 498 -1.15 -10.96 21.00
N GLY A 499 -0.65 -9.85 21.56
CA GLY A 499 -0.49 -9.70 23.01
C GLY A 499 0.31 -10.84 23.66
N ILE A 500 1.42 -11.26 23.07
CA ILE A 500 2.37 -12.14 23.76
C ILE A 500 3.42 -11.24 24.40
N GLN A 501 3.26 -11.06 25.72
CA GLN A 501 4.23 -10.43 26.63
C GLN A 501 5.56 -11.16 26.64
#